data_AF-A0A0Q7BLQ3-F1
#
_entry.id   AF-A0A0Q7BLQ3-F1
#
_cell.length_a   1.000
_cell.length_b   1.000
_cell.length_c   1.000
_cell.angle_alpha   90.00
_cell.angle_beta   90.00
_cell.angle_gamma   90.00
#
_symmetry.space_group_name_H-M   'P 1'
#
loop_
_entity.id
_entity.type
_entity.pdbx_description
1 polymer ?
#
loop_
_entity_poly.entity_id
_entity_poly.type
_entity_poly.pdbx_seq_one_letter_code
_entity_poly.pdbx_strand_id
1 'polypeptide(L)'
;MDTDEFIAATMRRVADSATPPLGEPLTHTRTRRWVAPLAVAAAVGVVALAGLATVLGSDDPDGSESGQPATTEPASGCRVDYDPAPLPEWARAGFTPPDQAVPHVLGDDGDMVAILWATHHPLEAPPAADENNKILWVARVGASDGPLEIRATLGNRTVTRTVAPAPGPSGIDLPAAGCWSIDLRWGEHEDHLMLGYAPR
;
A
#
# COMPACT_ATOMS: atom_id res chain seq x y z
N MET A 1 -30.45 -13.09 -7.00
CA MET A 1 -29.82 -12.93 -5.68
C MET A 1 -28.69 -11.97 -5.91
N ASP A 2 -28.77 -10.82 -5.27
CA ASP A 2 -27.89 -9.69 -5.52
C ASP A 2 -26.54 -9.93 -4.83
N THR A 3 -25.44 -9.82 -5.58
CA THR A 3 -24.09 -10.13 -5.09
C THR A 3 -23.72 -9.23 -3.89
N ASP A 4 -24.28 -8.03 -3.84
CA ASP A 4 -24.07 -7.08 -2.75
C ASP A 4 -24.73 -7.54 -1.45
N GLU A 5 -25.88 -8.22 -1.51
CA GLU A 5 -26.55 -8.74 -0.32
C GLU A 5 -25.77 -9.91 0.30
N PHE A 6 -25.15 -10.75 -0.54
CA PHE A 6 -24.37 -11.90 -0.08
C PHE A 6 -23.04 -11.49 0.56
N ILE A 7 -22.34 -10.51 -0.02
CA ILE A 7 -21.07 -10.00 0.52
C ILE A 7 -21.33 -9.20 1.81
N ALA A 8 -22.36 -8.36 1.84
CA ALA A 8 -22.78 -7.66 3.06
C ALA A 8 -23.16 -8.63 4.18
N ALA A 9 -23.89 -9.71 3.86
CA ALA A 9 -24.27 -10.74 4.83
C ALA A 9 -23.06 -11.55 5.35
N THR A 10 -22.07 -11.81 4.50
CA THR A 10 -20.83 -12.51 4.88
C THR A 10 -19.97 -11.66 5.82
N MET A 11 -19.80 -10.37 5.50
CA MET A 11 -19.06 -9.43 6.33
C MET A 11 -19.70 -9.22 7.72
N ARG A 12 -21.03 -9.19 7.80
CA ARG A 12 -21.74 -9.05 9.10
C ARG A 12 -21.46 -10.21 10.04
N ARG A 13 -21.33 -11.44 9.52
CA ARG A 13 -20.97 -12.62 10.32
C ARG A 13 -19.52 -12.60 10.81
N VAL A 14 -18.59 -12.10 9.99
CA VAL A 14 -17.18 -11.95 10.38
C VAL A 14 -17.04 -10.88 11.46
N ALA A 15 -17.80 -9.78 11.38
CA ALA A 15 -17.82 -8.73 12.39
C ALA A 15 -18.42 -9.20 13.74
N ASP A 16 -19.50 -9.98 13.73
CA ASP A 16 -20.11 -10.52 14.96
C ASP A 16 -19.20 -11.56 15.66
N SER A 17 -18.33 -12.23 14.89
CA SER A 17 -17.33 -13.18 15.41
C SER A 17 -16.15 -12.49 16.12
N ALA A 18 -16.00 -11.17 15.96
CA ALA A 18 -14.95 -10.37 16.59
C ALA A 18 -15.34 -9.83 17.97
N THR A 19 -16.45 -10.30 18.56
CA THR A 19 -16.77 -10.01 19.97
C THR A 19 -15.87 -10.89 20.84
N PRO A 20 -14.84 -10.34 21.52
CA PRO A 20 -14.11 -11.13 22.50
C PRO A 20 -15.09 -11.54 23.61
N PRO A 21 -14.96 -12.76 24.18
CA PRO A 21 -15.70 -13.07 25.41
C PRO A 21 -15.34 -12.00 26.45
N LEU A 22 -16.36 -11.44 27.10
CA LEU A 22 -16.22 -10.52 28.22
C LEU A 22 -15.27 -11.16 29.25
N GLY A 23 -14.02 -10.71 29.23
CA GLY A 23 -13.01 -11.12 30.20
C GLY A 23 -13.43 -10.70 31.59
N GLU A 24 -13.37 -11.66 32.51
CA GLU A 24 -13.58 -11.48 33.94
C GLU A 24 -12.69 -10.35 34.51
N PRO A 25 -13.15 -9.64 35.56
CA PRO A 25 -12.45 -8.49 36.09
C PRO A 25 -11.09 -8.88 36.69
N LEU A 26 -10.01 -8.51 36.01
CA LEU A 26 -8.66 -8.62 36.53
C LEU A 26 -8.51 -7.73 37.78
N THR A 27 -8.26 -8.38 38.90
CA THR A 27 -8.01 -7.80 40.21
C THR A 27 -6.68 -7.02 40.15
N HIS A 28 -6.77 -5.69 40.03
CA HIS A 28 -5.60 -4.83 39.98
C HIS A 28 -4.94 -4.77 41.35
N THR A 29 -3.97 -5.65 41.59
CA THR A 29 -3.10 -5.56 42.78
C THR A 29 -2.06 -4.49 42.53
N ARG A 30 -2.42 -3.28 42.93
CA ARG A 30 -1.60 -2.07 42.95
C ARG A 30 -0.41 -2.28 43.89
N THR A 31 0.78 -2.55 43.35
CA THR A 31 2.04 -2.38 44.10
C THR A 31 2.91 -1.30 43.47
N ARG A 32 2.80 -0.14 44.11
CA ARG A 32 3.62 1.05 43.93
C ARG A 32 4.98 0.82 44.59
N ARG A 33 6.08 0.75 43.82
CA ARG A 33 7.42 1.07 44.33
C ARG A 33 8.25 1.82 43.29
N TRP A 34 8.73 2.98 43.75
CA TRP A 34 9.55 3.96 43.07
C TRP A 34 11.02 3.52 43.00
N VAL A 35 11.70 3.82 41.88
CA VAL A 35 13.10 4.33 41.90
C VAL A 35 13.39 5.17 40.65
N ALA A 36 14.15 6.24 40.86
CA ALA A 36 14.40 7.39 39.98
C ALA A 36 15.52 7.15 38.92
N PRO A 37 15.76 8.08 37.98
CA PRO A 37 16.62 7.88 36.82
C PRO A 37 18.10 8.19 37.12
N LEU A 38 19.02 7.51 36.43
CA LEU A 38 20.44 7.87 36.37
C LEU A 38 20.89 7.98 34.91
N ALA A 39 21.36 9.18 34.58
CA ALA A 39 22.04 9.53 33.35
C ALA A 39 23.49 8.99 33.33
N VAL A 40 24.01 8.68 32.14
CA VAL A 40 25.45 8.61 31.87
C VAL A 40 25.72 9.23 30.49
N ALA A 41 26.80 10.00 30.40
CA ALA A 41 27.14 10.97 29.38
C ALA A 41 28.20 10.49 28.36
N ALA A 42 28.16 11.13 27.16
CA ALA A 42 29.24 11.69 26.31
C ALA A 42 30.55 10.95 25.96
N ALA A 43 30.89 10.96 24.65
CA ALA A 43 32.20 11.32 24.04
C ALA A 43 32.08 11.20 22.49
N VAL A 44 32.06 12.26 21.66
CA VAL A 44 33.16 13.05 21.05
C VAL A 44 34.27 12.25 20.34
N GLY A 45 34.36 12.42 19.02
CA GLY A 45 35.52 12.11 18.18
C GLY A 45 35.50 12.93 16.88
N VAL A 46 36.42 13.88 16.74
CA VAL A 46 36.69 14.75 15.57
C VAL A 46 38.04 14.35 14.97
N VAL A 47 38.25 14.63 13.67
CA VAL A 47 39.50 14.97 12.90
C VAL A 47 39.36 14.35 11.49
N ALA A 48 39.25 14.99 10.31
CA ALA A 48 39.73 16.23 9.66
C ALA A 48 40.87 15.99 8.61
N LEU A 49 40.71 16.62 7.42
CA LEU A 49 41.69 16.99 6.37
C LEU A 49 42.12 15.87 5.37
N ALA A 50 42.36 16.07 4.06
CA ALA A 50 42.48 17.23 3.17
C ALA A 50 42.33 16.78 1.68
N GLY A 51 42.08 17.72 0.76
CA GLY A 51 42.21 17.47 -0.69
C GLY A 51 41.70 18.61 -1.57
N LEU A 52 42.46 19.70 -1.63
CA LEU A 52 42.23 20.87 -2.48
C LEU A 52 42.79 20.61 -3.90
N ALA A 53 42.00 20.84 -4.96
CA ALA A 53 42.51 21.11 -6.29
C ALA A 53 41.53 22.02 -7.06
N THR A 54 41.85 23.31 -7.10
CA THR A 54 41.25 24.29 -8.00
C THR A 54 41.88 24.18 -9.38
N VAL A 55 41.10 23.91 -10.42
CA VAL A 55 41.47 24.20 -11.81
C VAL A 55 40.50 25.26 -12.30
N LEU A 56 41.02 26.47 -12.53
CA LEU A 56 40.37 27.50 -13.32
C LEU A 56 40.55 27.14 -14.79
N GLY A 57 39.44 26.96 -15.50
CA GLY A 57 39.38 26.87 -16.96
C GLY A 57 38.03 27.39 -17.41
N SER A 58 37.98 28.67 -17.75
CA SER A 58 36.88 29.26 -18.51
C SER A 58 37.06 28.91 -19.98
N ASP A 59 36.03 28.40 -20.64
CA ASP A 59 35.69 28.65 -22.05
C ASP A 59 34.46 27.76 -22.41
N ASP A 60 33.27 28.36 -22.46
CA ASP A 60 32.09 27.83 -23.17
C ASP A 60 32.35 27.92 -24.68
N PRO A 61 31.96 26.91 -25.48
CA PRO A 61 30.70 27.08 -26.21
C PRO A 61 29.87 25.80 -26.36
N ASP A 62 28.56 25.96 -26.19
CA ASP A 62 27.50 25.38 -27.02
C ASP A 62 27.70 23.92 -27.48
N GLY A 63 27.59 23.00 -26.52
CA GLY A 63 27.30 21.59 -26.76
C GLY A 63 25.86 21.31 -26.38
N SER A 64 24.93 21.50 -27.31
CA SER A 64 23.55 21.04 -27.20
C SER A 64 23.50 19.52 -27.05
N GLU A 65 23.74 19.00 -25.84
CA GLU A 65 23.19 17.71 -25.45
C GLU A 65 21.68 17.89 -25.36
N SER A 66 21.05 17.58 -26.49
CA SER A 66 19.62 17.41 -26.59
C SER A 66 19.20 16.46 -25.47
N GLY A 67 18.64 17.06 -24.41
CA GLY A 67 17.86 16.35 -23.42
C GLY A 67 16.76 15.64 -24.19
N GLN A 68 17.03 14.40 -24.53
CA GLN A 68 16.02 13.49 -25.02
C GLN A 68 14.99 13.49 -23.90
N PRO A 69 13.76 13.98 -24.11
CA PRO A 69 12.73 13.77 -23.12
C PRO A 69 12.74 12.27 -22.89
N ALA A 70 12.99 11.87 -21.64
CA ALA A 70 12.64 10.54 -21.21
C ALA A 70 11.17 10.43 -21.60
N THR A 71 10.93 9.79 -22.74
CA THR A 71 9.61 9.38 -23.14
C THR A 71 9.32 8.35 -22.07
N THR A 72 8.64 8.80 -21.02
CA THR A 72 7.94 7.92 -20.10
C THR A 72 7.15 7.02 -21.03
N GLU A 73 7.65 5.80 -21.22
CA GLU A 73 6.82 4.77 -21.84
C GLU A 73 5.50 4.85 -21.08
N PRO A 74 4.35 4.93 -21.77
CA PRO A 74 3.09 4.78 -21.08
C PRO A 74 3.23 3.46 -20.32
N ALA A 75 3.13 3.51 -19.00
CA ALA A 75 3.12 2.31 -18.19
C ALA A 75 2.02 1.43 -18.78
N SER A 76 2.39 0.43 -19.58
CA SER A 76 1.48 -0.37 -20.39
C SER A 76 0.60 -1.29 -19.54
N GLY A 77 0.58 -1.06 -18.23
CA GLY A 77 -0.28 -1.69 -17.23
C GLY A 77 -1.13 -0.71 -16.40
N CYS A 78 -1.03 0.61 -16.60
CA CYS A 78 -1.94 1.52 -15.90
C CYS A 78 -3.31 1.55 -16.60
N ARG A 79 -4.32 1.02 -15.91
CA ARG A 79 -5.71 1.02 -16.34
C ARG A 79 -6.60 1.56 -15.24
N VAL A 80 -7.62 2.29 -15.63
CA VAL A 80 -8.72 2.70 -14.74
C VAL A 80 -9.91 1.76 -14.87
N ASP A 81 -10.00 1.03 -15.99
CA ASP A 81 -10.96 -0.02 -16.23
C ASP A 81 -10.33 -1.38 -15.91
N TYR A 82 -10.89 -2.07 -14.93
CA TYR A 82 -10.38 -3.35 -14.45
C TYR A 82 -11.31 -4.48 -14.87
N ASP A 83 -11.06 -5.03 -16.06
CA ASP A 83 -11.80 -6.18 -16.56
C ASP A 83 -11.79 -7.32 -15.53
N PRO A 84 -12.97 -7.79 -15.07
CA PRO A 84 -13.06 -8.90 -14.15
C PRO A 84 -12.46 -10.17 -14.75
N ALA A 85 -11.65 -10.87 -13.97
CA ALA A 85 -11.10 -12.18 -14.32
C ALA A 85 -11.04 -13.08 -13.09
N PRO A 86 -11.01 -14.42 -13.25
CA PRO A 86 -10.82 -15.33 -12.12
C PRO A 86 -9.50 -15.04 -11.41
N LEU A 87 -9.51 -15.05 -10.08
CA LEU A 87 -8.30 -14.89 -9.27
C LEU A 87 -7.32 -16.05 -9.51
N PRO A 88 -6.02 -15.85 -9.27
CA PRO A 88 -5.07 -16.95 -9.11
C PRO A 88 -5.58 -17.94 -8.04
N GLU A 89 -5.34 -19.24 -8.21
CA GLU A 89 -5.93 -20.28 -7.36
C GLU A 89 -5.67 -20.07 -5.86
N TRP A 90 -4.46 -19.63 -5.50
CA TRP A 90 -4.05 -19.35 -4.12
C TRP A 90 -4.80 -18.16 -3.49
N ALA A 91 -5.40 -17.27 -4.29
CA ALA A 91 -6.14 -16.10 -3.82
C ALA A 91 -7.67 -16.33 -3.77
N ARG A 92 -8.17 -17.53 -4.12
CA ARG A 92 -9.61 -17.81 -4.21
C ARG A 92 -10.29 -18.12 -2.87
N ALA A 93 -9.53 -18.24 -1.79
CA ALA A 93 -10.09 -18.55 -0.48
C ALA A 93 -11.14 -17.50 -0.06
N GLY A 94 -12.33 -17.96 0.32
CA GLY A 94 -13.46 -17.09 0.70
C GLY A 94 -14.37 -16.64 -0.46
N PHE A 95 -14.01 -16.94 -1.72
CA PHE A 95 -14.86 -16.66 -2.89
C PHE A 95 -15.76 -17.86 -3.22
N THR A 96 -17.00 -17.61 -3.64
CA THR A 96 -17.95 -18.65 -4.08
C THR A 96 -18.82 -18.11 -5.22
N PRO A 97 -18.79 -18.73 -6.42
CA PRO A 97 -17.89 -19.82 -6.79
C PRO A 97 -16.41 -19.38 -6.78
N PRO A 98 -15.46 -20.29 -6.54
CA PRO A 98 -14.05 -19.92 -6.37
C PRO A 98 -13.44 -19.27 -7.62
N ASP A 99 -13.95 -19.58 -8.81
CA ASP A 99 -13.52 -19.05 -10.09
C ASP A 99 -14.34 -17.83 -10.56
N GLN A 100 -15.17 -17.23 -9.68
CA GLN A 100 -15.90 -16.02 -10.04
C GLN A 100 -14.94 -14.91 -10.49
N ALA A 101 -15.31 -14.24 -11.58
CA ALA A 101 -14.51 -13.15 -12.10
C ALA A 101 -14.67 -11.90 -11.22
N VAL A 102 -13.56 -11.32 -10.79
CA VAL A 102 -13.53 -10.09 -10.00
C VAL A 102 -12.47 -9.12 -10.54
N PRO A 103 -12.71 -7.80 -10.48
CA PRO A 103 -11.68 -6.82 -10.81
C PRO A 103 -10.47 -6.98 -9.88
N HIS A 104 -9.30 -7.19 -10.46
CA HIS A 104 -8.06 -7.28 -9.68
C HIS A 104 -6.83 -6.89 -10.49
N VAL A 105 -5.77 -6.54 -9.76
CA VAL A 105 -4.42 -6.36 -10.27
C VAL A 105 -3.50 -7.32 -9.53
N LEU A 106 -2.75 -8.11 -10.28
CA LEU A 106 -1.68 -8.94 -9.76
C LEU A 106 -0.40 -8.09 -9.75
N GLY A 107 0.38 -8.18 -8.68
CA GLY A 107 1.69 -7.55 -8.59
C GLY A 107 2.69 -8.13 -9.59
N ASP A 108 3.75 -7.37 -9.83
CA ASP A 108 4.79 -7.69 -10.81
C ASP A 108 5.51 -9.00 -10.46
N ASP A 109 5.75 -9.26 -9.17
CA ASP A 109 6.34 -10.52 -8.68
C ASP A 109 5.26 -11.61 -8.47
N GLY A 110 3.99 -11.22 -8.49
CA GLY A 110 2.85 -12.11 -8.36
C GLY A 110 2.62 -12.63 -6.94
N ASP A 111 3.18 -11.94 -5.94
CA ASP A 111 3.10 -12.28 -4.53
C ASP A 111 2.00 -11.51 -3.80
N MET A 112 1.45 -10.47 -4.42
CA MET A 112 0.27 -9.75 -3.97
C MET A 112 -0.80 -9.66 -5.07
N VAL A 113 -2.07 -9.82 -4.67
CA VAL A 113 -3.22 -9.40 -5.48
C VAL A 113 -3.95 -8.26 -4.79
N ALA A 114 -4.21 -7.19 -5.53
CA ALA A 114 -5.14 -6.13 -5.17
C ALA A 114 -6.50 -6.43 -5.80
N ILE A 115 -7.47 -6.86 -5.00
CA ILE A 115 -8.86 -7.08 -5.44
C ILE A 115 -9.63 -5.79 -5.23
N LEU A 116 -10.25 -5.29 -6.29
CA LEU A 116 -10.82 -3.96 -6.33
C LEU A 116 -12.35 -4.04 -6.24
N TRP A 117 -12.96 -3.24 -5.37
CA TRP A 117 -14.40 -3.00 -5.40
C TRP A 117 -14.75 -1.94 -6.46
N ALA A 118 -14.18 -2.13 -7.65
CA ALA A 118 -14.29 -1.23 -8.78
C ALA A 118 -15.18 -1.80 -9.90
N THR A 119 -16.08 -2.74 -9.55
CA THR A 119 -16.89 -3.48 -10.52
C THR A 119 -17.87 -2.58 -11.29
N HIS A 120 -18.30 -1.48 -10.66
CA HIS A 120 -19.21 -0.50 -11.24
C HIS A 120 -18.55 0.86 -11.51
N HIS A 121 -17.52 1.20 -10.74
CA HIS A 121 -16.83 2.49 -10.81
C HIS A 121 -15.32 2.27 -10.69
N PRO A 122 -14.47 3.01 -11.43
CA PRO A 122 -13.03 2.97 -11.22
C PRO A 122 -12.69 3.41 -9.79
N LEU A 123 -11.43 3.23 -9.38
CA LEU A 123 -10.94 3.99 -8.22
C LEU A 123 -10.98 5.49 -8.57
N GLU A 124 -11.46 6.35 -7.68
CA GLU A 124 -11.71 7.77 -7.96
C GLU A 124 -10.89 8.70 -7.08
N ALA A 125 -10.46 9.83 -7.64
CA ALA A 125 -9.80 10.91 -6.90
C ALA A 125 -10.36 12.29 -7.32
N PRO A 126 -10.92 13.08 -6.38
CA PRO A 126 -11.15 12.76 -4.96
C PRO A 126 -12.18 11.61 -4.79
N PRO A 127 -12.19 10.89 -3.65
CA PRO A 127 -13.14 9.79 -3.38
C PRO A 127 -14.59 10.26 -3.17
N ALA A 128 -15.52 9.30 -3.23
CA ALA A 128 -16.95 9.40 -2.91
C ALA A 128 -17.22 10.38 -1.79
N ALA A 129 -18.26 11.23 -1.84
CA ALA A 129 -18.69 11.91 -0.63
C ALA A 129 -19.01 10.90 0.49
N ASP A 130 -19.58 9.75 0.11
CA ASP A 130 -20.01 8.67 1.01
C ASP A 130 -19.33 7.33 0.68
N GLU A 131 -18.29 7.33 -0.17
CA GLU A 131 -17.63 6.11 -0.67
C GLU A 131 -16.10 6.26 -0.71
N ASN A 132 -15.40 5.35 -0.04
CA ASN A 132 -13.94 5.28 -0.13
C ASN A 132 -13.53 4.24 -1.18
N ASN A 133 -12.36 4.43 -1.77
CA ASN A 133 -11.75 3.45 -2.67
C ASN A 133 -11.36 2.19 -1.91
N LYS A 134 -12.06 1.08 -2.15
CA LYS A 134 -11.88 -0.18 -1.39
C LYS A 134 -11.01 -1.18 -2.14
N ILE A 135 -10.01 -1.70 -1.43
CA ILE A 135 -9.07 -2.71 -1.94
C ILE A 135 -8.90 -3.81 -0.88
N LEU A 136 -9.09 -5.07 -1.29
CA LEU A 136 -8.67 -6.25 -0.51
C LEU A 136 -7.32 -6.72 -1.02
N TRP A 137 -6.33 -6.72 -0.13
CA TRP A 137 -4.99 -7.20 -0.38
C TRP A 137 -4.90 -8.67 0.02
N VAL A 138 -4.41 -9.52 -0.89
CA VAL A 138 -4.18 -10.94 -0.62
C VAL A 138 -2.74 -11.27 -0.99
N ALA A 139 -1.92 -11.61 0.01
CA ALA A 139 -0.56 -12.07 -0.24
C ALA A 139 -0.52 -13.59 -0.43
N ARG A 140 0.29 -14.02 -1.39
CA ARG A 140 0.62 -15.43 -1.63
C ARG A 140 1.51 -15.99 -0.52
N VAL A 141 2.44 -15.18 -0.04
CA VAL A 141 3.48 -15.52 0.93
C VAL A 141 3.44 -14.56 2.11
N GLY A 142 3.84 -15.04 3.30
CA GLY A 142 4.02 -14.19 4.48
C GLY A 142 2.77 -13.41 4.90
N ALA A 143 1.57 -13.92 4.65
CA ALA A 143 0.30 -13.22 4.92
C ALA A 143 0.03 -12.91 6.41
N SER A 144 0.96 -13.23 7.31
CA SER A 144 0.87 -12.88 8.73
C SER A 144 2.18 -12.28 9.26
N ASP A 145 3.09 -11.89 8.37
CA ASP A 145 4.45 -11.46 8.72
C ASP A 145 4.50 -9.97 9.14
N GLY A 146 3.39 -9.23 9.03
CA GLY A 146 3.29 -7.86 9.50
C GLY A 146 2.18 -7.05 8.85
N PRO A 147 2.07 -5.75 9.19
CA PRO A 147 1.23 -4.82 8.43
C PRO A 147 1.73 -4.70 6.98
N LEU A 148 0.83 -4.27 6.09
CA LEU A 148 1.18 -3.94 4.72
C LEU A 148 1.47 -2.44 4.65
N GLU A 149 2.74 -2.11 4.42
CA GLU A 149 3.21 -0.77 4.13
C GLU A 149 3.06 -0.50 2.63
N ILE A 150 2.44 0.63 2.29
CA ILE A 150 2.17 1.05 0.93
C ILE A 150 2.83 2.40 0.71
N ARG A 151 3.68 2.50 -0.30
CA ARG A 151 4.18 3.77 -0.82
C ARG A 151 3.63 3.96 -2.23
N ALA A 152 2.72 4.92 -2.37
CA ALA A 152 2.13 5.30 -3.64
C ALA A 152 2.83 6.56 -4.20
N THR A 153 3.22 6.52 -5.47
CA THR A 153 3.86 7.65 -6.15
C THR A 153 3.13 8.05 -7.43
N LEU A 154 3.00 9.37 -7.65
CA LEU A 154 2.45 9.97 -8.87
C LEU A 154 3.23 11.25 -9.21
N GLY A 155 4.11 11.16 -10.20
CA GLY A 155 5.05 12.24 -10.51
C GLY A 155 5.94 12.57 -9.30
N ASN A 156 5.87 13.79 -8.79
CA ASN A 156 6.59 14.22 -7.59
C ASN A 156 5.81 14.03 -6.28
N ARG A 157 4.62 13.42 -6.33
CA ARG A 157 3.80 13.17 -5.13
C ARG A 157 4.08 11.78 -4.59
N THR A 158 4.15 11.69 -3.27
CA THR A 158 4.27 10.43 -2.54
C THR A 158 3.26 10.40 -1.40
N VAL A 159 2.53 9.31 -1.28
CA VAL A 159 1.61 9.03 -0.17
C VAL A 159 2.01 7.69 0.44
N THR A 160 2.12 7.65 1.77
CA THR A 160 2.34 6.40 2.50
C THR A 160 1.09 6.02 3.27
N ARG A 161 0.76 4.73 3.27
CA ARG A 161 -0.32 4.13 4.03
C ARG A 161 0.19 2.86 4.71
N THR A 162 -0.39 2.55 5.85
CA THR A 162 -0.18 1.28 6.53
C THR A 162 -1.55 0.62 6.66
N VAL A 163 -1.67 -0.62 6.19
CA VAL A 163 -2.87 -1.44 6.36
C VAL A 163 -2.61 -2.44 7.46
N ALA A 164 -3.49 -2.47 8.47
CA ALA A 164 -3.44 -3.42 9.57
C ALA A 164 -4.87 -3.76 10.03
N PRO A 165 -5.20 -5.04 10.29
CA PRO A 165 -4.37 -6.23 10.01
C PRO A 165 -4.16 -6.42 8.50
N ALA A 166 -3.02 -7.00 8.11
CA ALA A 166 -2.68 -7.23 6.71
C ALA A 166 -2.15 -8.65 6.45
N PRO A 167 -2.22 -9.11 5.20
CA PRO A 167 -3.02 -8.58 4.09
C PRO A 167 -4.53 -8.61 4.42
N GLY A 168 -5.29 -7.62 3.96
CA GLY A 168 -6.69 -7.45 4.40
C GLY A 168 -7.44 -6.32 3.68
N PRO A 169 -8.73 -6.10 4.00
CA PRO A 169 -9.54 -5.04 3.40
C PRO A 169 -9.04 -3.66 3.84
N SER A 170 -9.07 -2.69 2.93
CA SER A 170 -8.59 -1.33 3.17
C SER A 170 -9.35 -0.28 2.36
N GLY A 171 -9.35 0.95 2.86
CA GLY A 171 -9.73 2.15 2.11
C GLY A 171 -8.46 2.91 1.70
N ILE A 172 -8.19 3.00 0.39
CA ILE A 172 -6.98 3.62 -0.16
C ILE A 172 -7.38 4.83 -1.00
N ASP A 173 -7.59 5.97 -0.34
CA ASP A 173 -7.87 7.22 -1.04
C ASP A 173 -6.57 7.97 -1.33
N LEU A 174 -6.35 8.24 -2.62
CA LEU A 174 -5.21 8.99 -3.13
C LEU A 174 -5.68 10.38 -3.61
N PRO A 175 -4.85 11.42 -3.44
CA PRO A 175 -5.29 12.81 -3.55
C PRO A 175 -5.50 13.32 -4.98
N ALA A 176 -5.11 12.54 -5.98
CA ALA A 176 -5.16 12.98 -7.38
C ALA A 176 -5.44 11.80 -8.31
N ALA A 177 -6.19 12.08 -9.37
CA ALA A 177 -6.37 11.14 -10.47
C ALA A 177 -5.04 10.92 -11.21
N GLY A 178 -4.88 9.74 -11.78
CA GLY A 178 -3.71 9.34 -12.53
C GLY A 178 -3.24 7.92 -12.20
N CYS A 179 -2.10 7.58 -12.79
CA CYS A 179 -1.45 6.29 -12.65
C CYS A 179 -0.49 6.32 -11.46
N TRP A 180 -0.89 5.69 -10.37
CA TRP A 180 -0.06 5.57 -9.19
C TRP A 180 0.79 4.31 -9.28
N SER A 181 2.11 4.47 -9.12
CA SER A 181 3.03 3.37 -8.84
C SER A 181 2.97 3.05 -7.36
N ILE A 182 2.76 1.78 -7.03
CA ILE A 182 2.48 1.32 -5.68
C ILE A 182 3.56 0.31 -5.28
N ASP A 183 4.47 0.73 -4.42
CA ASP A 183 5.40 -0.16 -3.74
C ASP A 183 4.72 -0.76 -2.50
N LEU A 184 4.77 -2.07 -2.37
CA LEU A 184 4.14 -2.84 -1.29
C LEU A 184 5.20 -3.55 -0.48
N ARG A 185 5.12 -3.51 0.85
CA ARG A 185 6.02 -4.24 1.76
C ARG A 185 5.28 -4.82 2.95
N TRP A 186 5.54 -6.07 3.28
CA TRP A 186 4.99 -6.74 4.47
C TRP A 186 6.00 -7.76 5.01
N GLY A 187 6.39 -7.64 6.27
CA GLY A 187 7.53 -8.41 6.79
C GLY A 187 8.80 -8.16 5.95
N GLU A 188 9.41 -9.24 5.46
CA GLU A 188 10.58 -9.22 4.56
C GLU A 188 10.19 -9.29 3.06
N HIS A 189 8.89 -9.27 2.75
CA HIS A 189 8.37 -9.42 1.39
C HIS A 189 8.06 -8.05 0.78
N GLU A 190 8.17 -7.99 -0.53
CA GLU A 190 7.79 -6.82 -1.33
C GLU A 190 7.12 -7.25 -2.64
N ASP A 191 6.34 -6.35 -3.20
CA ASP A 191 5.78 -6.46 -4.55
C ASP A 191 5.51 -5.04 -5.07
N HIS A 192 5.25 -4.89 -6.36
CA HIS A 192 4.93 -3.62 -6.98
C HIS A 192 3.75 -3.79 -7.93
N LEU A 193 2.89 -2.76 -8.02
CA LEU A 193 1.84 -2.70 -9.03
C LEU A 193 1.45 -1.28 -9.39
N MET A 194 0.71 -1.14 -10.49
CA MET A 194 0.14 0.13 -10.93
C MET A 194 -1.37 0.16 -10.64
N LEU A 195 -1.86 1.25 -10.05
CA LEU A 195 -3.29 1.53 -9.89
C LEU A 195 -3.68 2.84 -10.58
N GLY A 196 -4.66 2.78 -11.48
CA GLY A 196 -5.30 3.95 -12.05
C GLY A 196 -6.40 4.49 -11.13
N TYR A 197 -6.36 5.81 -10.87
CA TYR A 197 -7.45 6.57 -10.25
C TYR A 197 -8.04 7.51 -11.31
N ALA A 198 -9.34 7.38 -11.57
CA ALA A 198 -10.07 8.25 -12.49
C ALA A 198 -10.41 9.61 -11.84
N PRO A 199 -10.50 10.68 -12.64
CA PRO A 199 -11.13 11.90 -12.19
C PRO A 199 -12.63 11.66 -11.99
N ARG A 200 -13.23 12.37 -11.04
CA ARG A 200 -14.69 12.47 -10.94
C ARG A 200 -15.27 13.53 -11.85
#